data_AF-A0A7S0SI57-F1
#
_entry.id   AF-A0A7S0SI57-F1
#
_cell.length_a   1.000
_cell.length_b   1.000
_cell.length_c   1.000
_cell.angle_alpha   90.00
_cell.angle_beta   90.00
_cell.angle_gamma   90.00
#
_symmetry.space_group_name_H-M   'P 1'
#
loop_
_entity.id
_entity.type
_entity.pdbx_description
1 polymer ?
#
loop_
_entity_poly.entity_id
_entity_poly.type
_entity_poly.pdbx_seq_one_letter_code
_entity_poly.pdbx_strand_id
1 'polypeptide(L)'
;MGDAGPNKEEAMALLQLIQDKDAHLMWCAEELSDPKYMPAGWTAFNDPNSKRTFYQNQAEGTTQWEHPAMEFYKGAVFMHRGGKEELEGLAAKDPPTSEEVQDMAEYLGLEDGDTAAVKRVARLAVSAPLPPGWTETLDEGGEPTFKNE
;
A
#
# COMPACT_ATOMS: atom_id res chain seq x y z
N MET A 1 25.48 -18.78 0.10
CA MET A 1 24.95 -17.43 -0.15
C MET A 1 23.66 -17.35 0.66
N GLY A 2 23.59 -16.50 1.69
CA GLY A 2 22.36 -16.34 2.45
C GLY A 2 21.27 -15.78 1.54
N ASP A 3 20.07 -16.33 1.65
CA ASP A 3 18.87 -15.82 0.96
C ASP A 3 18.74 -14.33 1.27
N ALA A 4 18.84 -13.50 0.25
CA ALA A 4 18.78 -12.05 0.42
C ALA A 4 17.30 -11.67 0.33
N GLY A 5 16.70 -11.38 1.48
CA GLY A 5 15.26 -11.16 1.65
C GLY A 5 14.93 -11.12 3.14
N PRO A 6 13.80 -10.52 3.55
CA PRO A 6 13.35 -10.64 4.92
C PRO A 6 13.00 -12.11 5.16
N ASN A 7 13.43 -12.68 6.27
CA ASN A 7 12.92 -13.99 6.65
C ASN A 7 11.42 -13.90 7.03
N LYS A 8 10.75 -15.05 7.17
CA LYS A 8 9.30 -15.08 7.46
C LYS A 8 8.93 -14.30 8.73
N GLU A 9 9.74 -14.34 9.78
CA GLU A 9 9.48 -13.59 11.02
C GLU A 9 9.64 -12.08 10.81
N GLU A 10 10.65 -11.65 10.05
CA GLU A 10 10.81 -10.24 9.66
C GLU A 10 9.64 -9.75 8.79
N ALA A 11 9.20 -10.55 7.82
CA ALA A 11 8.04 -10.26 6.98
C ALA A 11 6.76 -10.14 7.82
N MET A 12 6.56 -11.04 8.78
CA MET A 12 5.45 -10.93 9.74
C MET A 12 5.55 -9.66 10.58
N ALA A 13 6.73 -9.28 11.05
CA ALA A 13 6.92 -8.05 11.82
C ALA A 13 6.58 -6.80 10.99
N LEU A 14 7.05 -6.74 9.74
CA LEU A 14 6.79 -5.64 8.81
C LEU A 14 5.29 -5.47 8.52
N LEU A 15 4.54 -6.57 8.45
CA LEU A 15 3.10 -6.58 8.23
C LEU A 15 2.27 -6.56 9.52
N GLN A 16 2.91 -6.45 10.69
CA GLN A 16 2.25 -6.49 12.00
C GLN A 16 1.41 -7.76 12.22
N LEU A 17 1.97 -8.92 11.83
CA LEU A 17 1.36 -10.24 11.91
C LEU A 17 1.94 -11.14 13.01
N ILE A 18 2.99 -10.72 13.72
CA ILE A 18 3.68 -11.54 14.76
C ILE A 18 2.73 -12.10 15.82
N GLN A 19 1.74 -11.30 16.24
CA GLN A 19 0.77 -11.68 17.27
C GLN A 19 -0.61 -11.98 16.68
N ASP A 20 -0.71 -12.08 15.36
CA ASP A 20 -1.99 -12.29 14.69
C ASP A 20 -2.47 -13.73 14.89
N LYS A 21 -3.78 -13.88 15.07
CA LYS A 21 -4.45 -15.18 15.25
C LYS A 21 -5.05 -15.68 13.95
N ASP A 22 -5.15 -14.83 12.93
CA ASP A 22 -5.72 -15.16 11.64
C ASP A 22 -4.66 -15.76 10.72
N ALA A 23 -4.68 -17.09 10.62
CA ALA A 23 -3.79 -17.82 9.74
C ALA A 23 -3.99 -17.47 8.25
N HIS A 24 -5.14 -16.90 7.86
CA HIS A 24 -5.41 -16.48 6.49
C HIS A 24 -4.60 -15.25 6.07
N LEU A 25 -3.93 -14.55 6.98
CA LEU A 25 -3.01 -13.46 6.64
C LEU A 25 -1.58 -13.94 6.41
N MET A 26 -1.26 -15.20 6.75
CA MET A 26 0.10 -15.72 6.70
C MET A 26 0.67 -15.78 5.28
N TRP A 27 -0.19 -15.91 4.26
CA TRP A 27 0.28 -15.89 2.86
C TRP A 27 1.00 -14.59 2.53
N CYS A 28 0.58 -13.45 3.08
CA CYS A 28 1.25 -12.16 2.81
C CYS A 28 2.70 -12.19 3.29
N ALA A 29 2.95 -12.68 4.49
CA ALA A 29 4.31 -12.79 5.03
C ALA A 29 5.13 -13.87 4.32
N GLU A 30 4.50 -14.98 3.93
CA GLU A 30 5.15 -16.03 3.16
C GLU A 30 5.62 -15.52 1.79
N GLU A 31 4.75 -14.85 1.04
CA GLU A 31 5.10 -14.31 -0.26
C GLU A 31 6.13 -13.17 -0.15
N LEU A 32 5.97 -12.27 0.81
CA LEU A 32 6.92 -11.18 1.05
C LEU A 32 8.33 -11.67 1.40
N SER A 33 8.44 -12.84 2.03
CA SER A 33 9.73 -13.46 2.41
C SER A 33 10.38 -14.32 1.33
N ASP A 34 9.63 -14.71 0.28
CA ASP A 34 10.10 -15.64 -0.72
C ASP A 34 10.49 -14.91 -2.02
N PRO A 35 11.78 -14.99 -2.45
CA PRO A 35 12.25 -14.33 -3.66
C PRO A 35 11.46 -14.68 -4.93
N LYS A 36 10.71 -15.79 -4.96
CA LYS A 36 9.88 -16.14 -6.12
C LYS A 36 8.76 -15.14 -6.40
N TYR A 37 8.33 -14.37 -5.39
CA TYR A 37 7.29 -13.34 -5.51
C TYR A 37 7.88 -11.93 -5.63
N MET A 38 9.20 -11.81 -5.75
CA MET A 38 9.85 -10.54 -6.04
C MET A 38 9.30 -9.98 -7.36
N PRO A 39 8.83 -8.71 -7.39
CA PRO A 39 8.41 -8.07 -8.63
C PRO A 39 9.49 -8.16 -9.72
N ALA A 40 9.06 -8.28 -10.98
CA ALA A 40 9.98 -8.39 -12.10
C ALA A 40 10.98 -7.21 -12.14
N GLY A 41 12.25 -7.51 -12.38
CA GLY A 41 13.34 -6.53 -12.40
C GLY A 41 13.91 -6.18 -11.03
N TRP A 42 13.31 -6.64 -9.94
CA TRP A 42 13.82 -6.41 -8.60
C TRP A 42 14.66 -7.57 -8.08
N THR A 43 15.63 -7.26 -7.22
CA THR A 43 16.43 -8.25 -6.51
C THR A 43 16.78 -7.72 -5.13
N ALA A 44 16.73 -8.59 -4.12
CA ALA A 44 17.11 -8.26 -2.77
C ALA A 44 18.59 -8.60 -2.52
N PHE A 45 19.23 -7.79 -1.67
CA PHE A 45 20.65 -7.88 -1.33
C PHE A 45 20.84 -7.58 0.16
N ASN A 46 21.85 -8.19 0.78
CA ASN A 46 22.23 -7.88 2.15
C ASN A 46 23.34 -6.81 2.15
N ASP A 47 23.13 -5.68 2.81
CA ASP A 47 24.19 -4.69 3.02
C ASP A 47 25.16 -5.22 4.09
N PRO A 48 26.45 -5.43 3.76
CA PRO A 48 27.42 -5.97 4.71
C PRO A 48 27.67 -5.04 5.91
N ASN A 49 27.40 -3.74 5.77
CA ASN A 49 27.65 -2.74 6.81
C ASN A 49 26.51 -2.70 7.84
N SER A 50 25.28 -2.46 7.39
CA SER A 50 24.10 -2.37 8.27
C SER A 50 23.50 -3.72 8.63
N LYS A 51 23.87 -4.80 7.91
CA LYS A 51 23.22 -6.13 7.99
C LYS A 51 21.72 -6.07 7.65
N ARG A 52 21.28 -5.04 6.94
CA ARG A 52 19.90 -4.87 6.47
C ARG A 52 19.78 -5.33 5.02
N THR A 53 18.60 -5.85 4.68
CA THR A 53 18.22 -6.09 3.28
C THR A 53 17.93 -4.76 2.58
N PHE A 54 18.43 -4.61 1.37
CA PHE A 54 18.05 -3.56 0.43
C PHE A 54 17.61 -4.19 -0.89
N TYR A 55 16.83 -3.46 -1.66
CA TYR A 55 16.24 -3.92 -2.92
C TYR A 55 16.77 -3.06 -4.05
N GLN A 56 17.18 -3.68 -5.15
CA GLN A 56 17.64 -3.00 -6.34
C GLN A 56 16.69 -3.30 -7.51
N ASN A 57 16.26 -2.26 -8.20
CA ASN A 57 15.62 -2.38 -9.50
C ASN A 57 16.70 -2.40 -10.59
N GLN A 58 16.90 -3.53 -11.23
CA GLN A 58 17.91 -3.68 -12.29
C GLN A 58 17.53 -2.94 -13.57
N ALA A 59 16.24 -2.75 -13.84
CA ALA A 59 15.78 -2.05 -15.04
C ALA A 59 16.06 -0.54 -14.94
N GLU A 60 15.92 0.03 -13.75
CA GLU A 60 16.09 1.47 -13.51
C GLU A 60 17.43 1.84 -12.88
N GLY A 61 18.19 0.85 -12.39
CA GLY A 61 19.45 1.07 -11.67
C GLY A 61 19.26 1.73 -10.30
N THR A 62 18.06 1.67 -9.73
CA THR A 62 17.72 2.31 -8.45
C THR A 62 17.81 1.31 -7.29
N THR A 63 17.96 1.83 -6.07
CA THR A 63 17.96 1.03 -4.84
C THR A 63 17.06 1.65 -3.79
N GLN A 64 16.41 0.82 -2.98
CA GLN A 64 15.57 1.24 -1.86
C GLN A 64 15.67 0.28 -0.67
N TRP A 65 15.22 0.74 0.49
CA TRP A 65 15.26 -0.05 1.73
C TRP A 65 13.96 -0.84 1.95
N GLU A 66 12.84 -0.32 1.47
CA GLU A 66 11.52 -0.92 1.58
C GLU A 66 11.30 -1.95 0.47
N HIS A 67 10.60 -3.04 0.77
CA HIS A 67 10.25 -4.02 -0.26
C HIS A 67 9.34 -3.36 -1.31
N PRO A 68 9.56 -3.55 -2.62
CA PRO A 68 8.79 -2.85 -3.67
C PRO A 68 7.30 -3.20 -3.67
N ALA A 69 6.93 -4.40 -3.19
CA ALA A 69 5.53 -4.81 -3.02
C ALA A 69 4.97 -4.54 -1.61
N MET A 70 5.68 -3.79 -0.75
CA MET A 70 5.28 -3.59 0.65
C MET A 70 3.86 -3.01 0.79
N GLU A 71 3.55 -1.97 0.01
CA GLU A 71 2.25 -1.30 0.10
C GLU A 71 1.10 -2.19 -0.38
N PHE A 72 1.36 -3.07 -1.35
CA PHE A 72 0.38 -4.07 -1.77
C PHE A 72 0.01 -5.01 -0.61
N TYR A 73 1.01 -5.59 0.08
CA TYR A 73 0.74 -6.52 1.17
C TYR A 73 0.12 -5.84 2.40
N LYS A 74 0.55 -4.61 2.73
CA LYS A 74 -0.12 -3.82 3.78
C LYS A 74 -1.58 -3.56 3.42
N GLY A 75 -1.87 -3.21 2.17
CA GLY A 75 -3.22 -3.03 1.67
C GLY A 75 -4.05 -4.32 1.76
N ALA A 76 -3.48 -5.47 1.38
CA ALA A 76 -4.14 -6.76 1.49
C ALA A 76 -4.50 -7.11 2.95
N VAL A 77 -3.56 -6.89 3.88
CA VAL A 77 -3.79 -7.07 5.33
C VAL A 77 -4.90 -6.13 5.83
N PHE A 78 -4.85 -4.85 5.44
CA PHE A 78 -5.87 -3.86 5.80
C PHE A 78 -7.26 -4.28 5.31
N MET A 79 -7.38 -4.63 4.02
CA MET A 79 -8.66 -5.01 3.42
C MET A 79 -9.24 -6.28 4.06
N HIS A 80 -8.39 -7.27 4.37
CA HIS A 80 -8.81 -8.49 5.07
C HIS A 80 -9.30 -8.21 6.49
N ARG A 81 -8.74 -7.22 7.18
CA ARG A 81 -9.13 -6.80 8.55
C ARG A 81 -10.39 -5.91 8.60
N GLY A 82 -11.15 -5.83 7.51
CA GLY A 82 -12.37 -5.01 7.43
C GLY A 82 -12.14 -3.58 6.95
N GLY A 83 -10.99 -3.32 6.30
CA GLY A 83 -10.66 -2.01 5.78
C GLY A 83 -11.67 -1.49 4.76
N LYS A 84 -12.37 -2.37 4.04
CA LYS A 84 -13.46 -1.96 3.14
C LYS A 84 -14.60 -1.32 3.92
N GLU A 85 -15.07 -1.96 4.99
CA GLU A 85 -16.15 -1.46 5.83
C GLU A 85 -15.77 -0.15 6.51
N GLU A 86 -14.51 -0.01 6.92
CA GLU A 86 -13.96 1.24 7.45
C GLU A 86 -14.03 2.37 6.42
N LEU A 87 -13.51 2.13 5.19
CA LEU A 87 -13.55 3.12 4.11
C LEU A 87 -14.99 3.47 3.70
N GLU A 88 -15.90 2.49 3.62
CA GLU A 88 -17.31 2.74 3.36
C GLU A 88 -17.96 3.56 4.49
N GLY A 89 -17.57 3.33 5.74
CA GLY A 89 -18.01 4.12 6.90
C GLY A 89 -17.52 5.56 6.85
N LEU A 90 -16.25 5.79 6.48
CA LEU A 90 -15.69 7.13 6.27
C LEU A 90 -16.41 7.85 5.12
N ALA A 91 -16.60 7.18 3.99
CA ALA A 91 -17.33 7.70 2.82
C ALA A 91 -18.83 7.94 3.06
N ALA A 92 -19.39 7.41 4.14
CA ALA A 92 -20.74 7.68 4.58
C ALA A 92 -20.80 8.84 5.58
N LYS A 93 -19.78 8.98 6.44
CA LYS A 93 -19.66 10.08 7.41
C LYS A 93 -19.36 11.41 6.72
N ASP A 94 -18.48 11.40 5.73
CA ASP A 94 -18.12 12.55 4.92
C ASP A 94 -18.16 12.15 3.44
N PRO A 95 -19.35 12.22 2.80
CA PRO A 95 -19.52 11.73 1.44
C PRO A 95 -18.75 12.57 0.43
N PRO A 96 -17.87 11.96 -0.39
CA PRO A 96 -17.19 12.69 -1.44
C PRO A 96 -18.20 13.14 -2.50
N THR A 97 -17.95 14.29 -3.10
CA THR A 97 -18.73 14.84 -4.19
C THR A 97 -18.57 13.98 -5.45
N SER A 98 -19.50 14.13 -6.40
CA SER A 98 -19.40 13.41 -7.67
C SER A 98 -18.19 13.86 -8.50
N GLU A 99 -17.77 15.10 -8.35
CA GLU A 99 -16.60 15.69 -9.01
C GLU A 99 -15.30 15.06 -8.48
N GLU A 100 -15.10 15.03 -7.16
CA GLU A 100 -13.92 14.38 -6.57
C GLU A 100 -13.81 12.89 -6.94
N VAL A 101 -14.95 12.18 -6.99
CA VAL A 101 -14.97 10.76 -7.40
C VAL A 101 -14.62 10.61 -8.88
N GLN A 102 -15.05 11.54 -9.73
CA GLN A 102 -14.72 11.53 -11.16
C GLN A 102 -13.24 11.84 -11.38
N ASP A 103 -12.70 12.85 -10.71
CA ASP A 103 -11.28 13.22 -10.79
C ASP A 103 -10.39 12.07 -10.30
N MET A 104 -10.77 11.42 -9.20
CA MET A 104 -10.07 10.25 -8.70
C MET A 104 -10.19 9.05 -9.64
N ALA A 105 -11.36 8.86 -10.28
CA ALA A 105 -11.53 7.80 -11.27
C ALA A 105 -10.63 8.03 -12.49
N GLU A 106 -10.53 9.27 -12.98
CA GLU A 106 -9.62 9.65 -14.05
C GLU A 106 -8.15 9.45 -13.64
N TYR A 107 -7.76 9.89 -12.44
CA TYR A 107 -6.42 9.68 -11.90
C TYR A 107 -6.03 8.21 -11.82
N LEU A 108 -6.98 7.34 -11.43
CA LEU A 108 -6.79 5.89 -11.37
C LEU A 108 -6.90 5.20 -12.74
N GLY A 109 -7.23 5.94 -13.80
CA GLY A 109 -7.41 5.41 -15.16
C GLY A 109 -8.64 4.51 -15.32
N LEU A 110 -9.70 4.75 -14.56
CA LEU A 110 -10.95 3.99 -14.66
C LEU A 110 -11.77 4.45 -15.87
N GLU A 111 -12.27 3.49 -16.65
CA GLU A 111 -13.02 3.74 -17.88
C GLU A 111 -14.53 3.56 -17.68
N ASP A 112 -15.32 4.12 -18.61
CA ASP A 112 -16.78 3.98 -18.59
C ASP A 112 -17.26 2.52 -18.68
N GLY A 113 -16.46 1.64 -19.28
CA GLY A 113 -16.75 0.21 -19.38
C GLY A 113 -16.52 -0.59 -18.08
N ASP A 114 -15.89 0.00 -17.07
CA ASP A 114 -15.55 -0.71 -15.85
C ASP A 114 -16.77 -1.09 -15.02
N THR A 115 -16.63 -2.17 -14.25
CA THR A 115 -17.71 -2.63 -13.37
C THR A 115 -17.99 -1.60 -12.28
N ALA A 116 -19.23 -1.56 -11.79
CA ALA A 116 -19.60 -0.70 -10.66
C ALA A 116 -18.77 -0.97 -9.40
N ALA A 117 -18.24 -2.19 -9.24
CA ALA A 117 -17.33 -2.53 -8.15
C ALA A 117 -15.96 -1.87 -8.32
N VAL A 118 -15.42 -1.85 -9.54
CA VAL A 118 -14.16 -1.16 -9.88
C VAL A 118 -14.33 0.35 -9.74
N LYS A 119 -15.42 0.94 -10.24
CA LYS A 119 -15.69 2.37 -10.09
C LYS A 119 -15.89 2.81 -8.64
N ARG A 120 -16.29 1.89 -7.75
CA ARG A 120 -16.38 2.16 -6.31
C ARG A 120 -15.02 2.43 -5.68
N VAL A 121 -13.93 1.93 -6.27
CA VAL A 121 -12.57 2.15 -5.77
C VAL A 121 -12.25 3.65 -5.74
N ALA A 122 -12.64 4.43 -6.75
CA ALA A 122 -12.42 5.87 -6.77
C ALA A 122 -13.09 6.56 -5.56
N ARG A 123 -14.34 6.20 -5.27
CA ARG A 123 -15.05 6.72 -4.09
C ARG A 123 -14.34 6.37 -2.79
N LEU A 124 -13.91 5.12 -2.63
CA LEU A 124 -13.20 4.69 -1.42
C LEU A 124 -11.82 5.33 -1.30
N ALA A 125 -11.14 5.60 -2.42
CA ALA A 125 -9.84 6.25 -2.46
C ALA A 125 -9.91 7.71 -2.00
N VAL A 126 -10.94 8.46 -2.42
CA VAL A 126 -11.17 9.84 -1.93
C VAL A 126 -11.41 9.85 -0.42
N SER A 127 -12.16 8.88 0.10
CA SER A 127 -12.46 8.79 1.54
C SER A 127 -11.39 8.10 2.37
N ALA A 128 -10.27 7.69 1.77
CA ALA A 128 -9.19 7.03 2.48
C ALA A 128 -8.45 8.03 3.40
N PRO A 129 -8.07 7.62 4.62
CA PRO A 129 -7.30 8.48 5.49
C PRO A 129 -5.92 8.77 4.89
N LEU A 130 -5.41 9.97 5.14
CA LEU A 130 -4.04 10.31 4.77
C LEU A 130 -3.04 9.42 5.51
N PRO A 131 -1.86 9.15 4.90
CA PRO A 131 -0.81 8.42 5.59
C PRO A 131 -0.35 9.16 6.87
N PRO A 132 0.24 8.46 7.85
CA PRO A 132 0.74 9.09 9.06
C PRO A 132 1.67 10.29 8.77
N GLY A 133 1.46 11.38 9.51
CA GLY A 133 2.23 12.63 9.36
C GLY A 133 1.74 13.53 8.22
N TRP A 134 0.84 13.06 7.36
CA TRP A 134 0.18 13.90 6.36
C TRP A 134 -1.07 14.57 6.94
N THR A 135 -1.24 15.84 6.58
CA THR A 135 -2.41 16.65 6.92
C THR A 135 -2.90 17.38 5.69
N GLU A 136 -4.22 17.50 5.58
CA GLU A 136 -4.88 18.33 4.58
C GLU A 136 -5.22 19.70 5.17
N THR A 137 -4.91 20.75 4.42
CA THR A 137 -5.24 22.14 4.73
C THR A 137 -5.78 22.81 3.48
N LEU A 138 -6.75 23.71 3.61
CA LEU A 138 -7.21 24.51 2.48
C LEU A 138 -6.27 25.70 2.26
N ASP A 139 -5.96 26.01 1.00
CA ASP A 139 -5.27 27.23 0.63
C ASP A 139 -6.20 28.46 0.64
N GLU A 140 -5.68 29.63 0.22
CA GLU A 140 -6.48 30.87 0.15
C GLU A 140 -7.63 30.81 -0.87
N GLY A 141 -7.56 29.90 -1.84
CA GLY A 141 -8.60 29.63 -2.84
C GLY A 141 -9.64 28.60 -2.39
N GLY A 142 -9.41 27.91 -1.27
CA GLY A 142 -10.25 26.81 -0.81
C GLY A 142 -9.89 25.46 -1.44
N GLU A 143 -8.75 25.37 -2.13
CA GLU A 143 -8.27 24.12 -2.72
C GLU A 143 -7.52 23.30 -1.67
N PRO A 144 -7.68 21.96 -1.64
CA PRO A 144 -6.98 21.11 -0.69
C PRO A 144 -5.48 21.07 -0.99
N THR A 145 -4.67 21.30 0.05
CA THR A 145 -3.21 21.19 0.02
C THR A 145 -2.73 20.23 1.10
N PHE A 146 -1.73 19.43 0.78
CA PHE A 146 -1.24 18.37 1.65
C PHE A 146 0.15 18.68 2.17
N LYS A 147 0.36 18.54 3.49
CA LYS A 147 1.65 18.77 4.15
C LYS A 147 2.04 17.54 4.95
N ASN A 148 3.31 17.17 4.86
CA ASN A 148 3.92 16.13 5.69
C ASN A 148 4.79 16.80 6.76
N GLU A 149 4.50 16.57 8.04
CA GLU A 149 5.26 17.07 9.19
C GLU A 149 6.23 16.02 9.76
#